data_AF-A0A395YLU8-F1
#
_entry.id   AF-A0A395YLU8-F1
#
_cell.length_a   1.000
_cell.length_b   1.000
_cell.length_c   1.000
_cell.angle_alpha   90.00
_cell.angle_beta   90.00
_cell.angle_gamma   90.00
#
_symmetry.space_group_name_H-M   'P 1'
#
loop_
_entity.id
_entity.type
_entity.pdbx_description
1 polymer ?
#
loop_
_entity_poly.entity_id
_entity_poly.type
_entity_poly.pdbx_seq_one_letter_code
_entity_poly.pdbx_strand_id
1 'polypeptide(L)'
;MTRKMAEMTWMEVRDAIAGGSGVILPIGATEQHGPHLPICVDTVCPEQMAVEVGERTNMLVAPPLAYGYRSRPTSGGGQTFPATTSLRGSTLQAMVEDILKEFVRSGFKRIVLLSWHVENQNWIYEAAFLVTEEIKKDYQDVTIMVYEAAIFDLKPKTMEFVFGDQFPGWAIEHASICETSVMLYKFPELVHFDRAIDDCAEYYPVYDILPIPERIVAPSGTLWKATLGTEEKGKRIWEESVDFIVEGITKELGNK
;
A
#
# COMPACT_ATOMS: atom_id res chain seq x y z
N MET A 1 -19.26 -9.65 11.45
CA MET A 1 -19.56 -8.24 11.16
C MET A 1 -18.49 -7.74 10.22
N THR A 2 -18.85 -6.90 9.25
CA THR A 2 -17.88 -6.25 8.37
C THR A 2 -16.81 -5.52 9.18
N ARG A 3 -15.56 -5.51 8.69
CA ARG A 3 -14.50 -4.68 9.26
C ARG A 3 -14.44 -3.30 8.60
N LYS A 4 -15.14 -3.08 7.48
CA LYS A 4 -15.11 -1.82 6.74
C LYS A 4 -15.98 -0.78 7.44
N MET A 5 -15.36 0.32 7.88
CA MET A 5 -16.07 1.44 8.50
C MET A 5 -17.07 2.09 7.54
N ALA A 6 -16.82 2.05 6.22
CA ALA A 6 -17.73 2.56 5.20
C ALA A 6 -19.10 1.86 5.17
N GLU A 7 -19.20 0.66 5.77
CA GLU A 7 -20.42 -0.15 5.84
C GLU A 7 -21.05 -0.13 7.25
N MET A 8 -20.50 0.69 8.16
CA MET A 8 -20.93 0.79 9.54
C MET A 8 -21.59 2.14 9.81
N THR A 9 -22.61 2.15 10.67
CA THR A 9 -23.11 3.36 11.30
C THR A 9 -22.10 3.87 12.32
N TRP A 10 -22.15 5.18 12.62
CA TRP A 10 -21.26 5.77 13.63
C TRP A 10 -21.43 5.14 15.03
N MET A 11 -22.61 4.59 15.33
CA MET A 11 -22.88 3.89 16.60
C MET A 11 -22.13 2.56 16.68
N GLU A 12 -22.10 1.79 15.59
CA GLU A 12 -21.33 0.54 15.51
C GLU A 12 -19.83 0.80 15.62
N VAL A 13 -19.33 1.89 14.99
CA VAL A 13 -17.93 2.30 15.13
C VAL A 13 -17.60 2.70 16.57
N ARG A 14 -18.45 3.51 17.22
CA ARG A 14 -18.30 3.88 18.64
C ARG A 14 -18.23 2.64 19.53
N ASP A 15 -19.13 1.68 19.32
CA ASP A 15 -19.22 0.48 20.14
C ASP A 15 -18.02 -0.45 19.91
N ALA A 16 -17.51 -0.53 18.68
CA ALA A 16 -16.27 -1.24 18.36
C ALA A 16 -15.04 -0.60 19.01
N ILE A 17 -14.92 0.74 19.00
CA ILE A 17 -13.85 1.47 19.72
C ILE A 17 -13.92 1.18 21.22
N ALA A 18 -15.12 1.25 21.82
CA ALA A 18 -15.32 0.92 23.23
C ALA A 18 -14.99 -0.55 23.55
N GLY A 19 -15.18 -1.45 22.58
CA GLY A 19 -14.76 -2.85 22.63
C GLY A 19 -13.27 -3.09 22.35
N GLY A 20 -12.48 -2.03 22.18
CA GLY A 20 -11.03 -2.09 21.97
C GLY A 20 -10.59 -2.35 20.54
N SER A 21 -11.46 -2.23 19.54
CA SER A 21 -11.02 -2.32 18.14
C SER A 21 -10.03 -1.21 17.79
N GLY A 22 -8.96 -1.56 17.08
CA GLY A 22 -8.09 -0.56 16.45
C GLY A 22 -8.57 -0.19 15.05
N VAL A 23 -7.77 0.56 14.30
CA VAL A 23 -8.08 0.98 12.93
C VAL A 23 -6.86 0.83 12.01
N ILE A 24 -7.10 0.35 10.79
CA ILE A 24 -6.15 0.36 9.68
C ILE A 24 -6.63 1.42 8.67
N LEU A 25 -5.74 2.32 8.27
CA LEU A 25 -5.92 3.24 7.15
C LEU A 25 -5.16 2.72 5.94
N PRO A 26 -5.84 2.18 4.91
CA PRO A 26 -5.21 1.86 3.65
C PRO A 26 -4.84 3.14 2.90
N ILE A 27 -3.61 3.23 2.41
CA ILE A 27 -3.10 4.39 1.68
C ILE A 27 -2.51 3.92 0.35
N GLY A 28 -3.17 4.32 -0.73
CA GLY A 28 -2.80 3.94 -2.09
C GLY A 28 -2.39 5.12 -2.94
N ALA A 29 -2.61 4.93 -4.24
CA ALA A 29 -2.56 5.96 -5.27
C ALA A 29 -3.49 5.60 -6.43
N THR A 30 -3.66 6.56 -7.34
CA THR A 30 -4.25 6.38 -8.65
C THR A 30 -3.13 6.54 -9.66
N GLU A 31 -2.61 5.43 -10.17
CA GLU A 31 -1.37 5.38 -10.94
C GLU A 31 -1.46 4.38 -12.09
N GLN A 32 -0.85 4.72 -13.23
CA GLN A 32 -0.64 3.78 -14.33
C GLN A 32 0.01 2.47 -13.83
N HIS A 33 -0.50 1.32 -14.27
CA HIS A 33 0.07 0.02 -13.94
C HIS A 33 0.25 -0.83 -15.21
N GLY A 34 0.91 -0.24 -16.20
CA GLY A 34 1.06 -0.86 -17.50
C GLY A 34 -0.27 -0.99 -18.26
N PRO A 35 -0.26 -1.69 -19.41
CA PRO A 35 -1.44 -1.86 -20.25
C PRO A 35 -2.44 -2.92 -19.74
N HIS A 36 -2.06 -3.75 -18.76
CA HIS A 36 -2.83 -4.92 -18.31
C HIS A 36 -3.52 -4.78 -16.95
N LEU A 37 -3.09 -3.85 -16.09
CA LEU A 37 -3.72 -3.63 -14.79
C LEU A 37 -4.50 -2.30 -14.76
N PRO A 38 -5.53 -2.20 -13.89
CA PRO A 38 -6.26 -0.96 -13.70
C PRO A 38 -5.42 0.07 -12.93
N ILE A 39 -5.79 1.35 -13.01
CA ILE A 39 -5.06 2.42 -12.30
C ILE A 39 -5.30 2.47 -10.78
N CYS A 40 -6.03 1.51 -10.22
CA CYS A 40 -6.46 1.49 -8.83
C CYS A 40 -5.77 0.42 -7.96
N VAL A 41 -4.78 -0.31 -8.52
CA VAL A 41 -4.04 -1.40 -7.84
C VAL A 41 -3.66 -1.00 -6.43
N ASP A 42 -2.97 0.13 -6.29
CA ASP A 42 -2.50 0.66 -5.01
C ASP A 42 -3.59 0.97 -4.00
N THR A 43 -4.83 1.15 -4.43
CA THR A 43 -5.97 1.44 -3.54
C THR A 43 -6.69 0.16 -3.15
N VAL A 44 -7.00 -0.70 -4.12
CA VAL A 44 -7.81 -1.91 -3.88
C VAL A 44 -7.03 -3.00 -3.16
N CYS A 45 -5.73 -3.14 -3.43
CA CYS A 45 -4.87 -4.13 -2.79
C CYS A 45 -4.73 -3.92 -1.27
N PRO A 46 -4.27 -2.76 -0.76
CA PRO A 46 -4.15 -2.57 0.67
C PRO A 46 -5.51 -2.49 1.38
N GLU A 47 -6.58 -2.04 0.72
CA GLU A 47 -7.93 -2.07 1.32
C GLU A 47 -8.39 -3.51 1.57
N GLN A 48 -8.30 -4.37 0.56
CA GLN A 48 -8.69 -5.78 0.71
C GLN A 48 -7.77 -6.53 1.67
N MET A 49 -6.47 -6.21 1.68
CA MET A 49 -5.52 -6.78 2.63
C MET A 49 -5.86 -6.36 4.06
N ALA A 50 -6.20 -5.08 4.28
CA ALA A 50 -6.59 -4.57 5.58
C ALA A 50 -7.85 -5.26 6.12
N VAL A 51 -8.79 -5.66 5.26
CA VAL A 51 -9.98 -6.43 5.68
C VAL A 51 -9.57 -7.76 6.29
N GLU A 52 -8.77 -8.55 5.57
CA GLU A 52 -8.30 -9.88 6.03
C GLU A 52 -7.43 -9.78 7.30
N VAL A 53 -6.57 -8.76 7.36
CA VAL A 53 -5.78 -8.46 8.57
C VAL A 53 -6.69 -8.06 9.73
N GLY A 54 -7.68 -7.19 9.50
CA GLY A 54 -8.58 -6.67 10.53
C GLY A 54 -9.49 -7.73 11.13
N GLU A 55 -9.90 -8.73 10.33
CA GLU A 55 -10.60 -9.91 10.81
C GLU A 55 -9.79 -10.68 11.86
N ARG A 56 -8.47 -10.79 11.66
CA ARG A 56 -7.54 -11.55 12.50
C ARG A 56 -6.98 -10.77 13.69
N THR A 57 -7.03 -9.43 13.64
CA THR A 57 -6.38 -8.54 14.63
C THR A 57 -7.34 -7.64 15.40
N ASN A 58 -8.66 -7.78 15.16
CA ASN A 58 -9.69 -6.89 15.72
C ASN A 58 -9.45 -5.41 15.36
N MET A 59 -9.17 -5.15 14.09
CA MET A 59 -9.05 -3.79 13.54
C MET A 59 -10.22 -3.51 12.62
N LEU A 60 -10.71 -2.27 12.63
CA LEU A 60 -11.59 -1.73 11.60
C LEU A 60 -10.75 -1.21 10.43
N VAL A 61 -11.34 -1.15 9.24
CA VAL A 61 -10.72 -0.61 8.03
C VAL A 61 -11.38 0.71 7.70
N ALA A 62 -10.62 1.79 7.79
CA ALA A 62 -11.07 3.12 7.39
C ALA A 62 -11.22 3.22 5.86
N PRO A 63 -12.01 4.17 5.34
CA PRO A 63 -12.04 4.46 3.91
C PRO A 63 -10.61 4.73 3.38
N PRO A 64 -10.21 4.13 2.24
CA PRO A 64 -8.85 4.23 1.75
C PRO A 64 -8.55 5.62 1.18
N LEU A 65 -7.28 6.03 1.26
CA LEU A 65 -6.79 7.18 0.48
C LEU A 65 -6.45 6.73 -0.94
N ALA A 66 -7.28 7.11 -1.91
CA ALA A 66 -7.15 6.70 -3.30
C ALA A 66 -6.13 7.53 -4.12
N TYR A 67 -5.61 8.62 -3.56
CA TYR A 67 -4.62 9.48 -4.21
C TYR A 67 -3.37 9.59 -3.34
N GLY A 68 -2.21 9.24 -3.90
CA GLY A 68 -0.92 9.21 -3.23
C GLY A 68 0.05 10.27 -3.75
N TYR A 69 1.32 10.17 -3.34
CA TYR A 69 2.40 11.04 -3.81
C TYR A 69 2.77 10.76 -5.27
N ARG A 70 3.58 11.65 -5.84
CA ARG A 70 3.97 11.62 -7.25
C ARG A 70 4.77 10.37 -7.58
N SER A 71 4.33 9.67 -8.62
CA SER A 71 5.03 8.56 -9.25
C SER A 71 6.44 8.97 -9.71
N ARG A 72 7.44 8.15 -9.42
CA ARG A 72 8.84 8.36 -9.86
C ARG A 72 9.21 7.33 -10.93
N PRO A 73 10.06 7.69 -11.90
CA PRO A 73 10.43 6.78 -13.00
C PRO A 73 11.03 5.45 -12.52
N THR A 74 11.78 5.47 -11.42
CA THR A 74 12.49 4.30 -10.89
C THR A 74 11.67 3.49 -9.87
N SER A 75 10.39 3.78 -9.68
CA SER A 75 9.51 3.07 -8.73
C SER A 75 8.06 2.91 -9.17
N GLY A 76 7.51 3.83 -9.97
CA GLY A 76 6.12 3.79 -10.44
C GLY A 76 5.97 4.07 -11.94
N GLY A 77 7.08 4.11 -12.69
CA GLY A 77 7.11 4.50 -14.11
C GLY A 77 7.09 6.02 -14.35
N GLY A 78 6.59 6.82 -13.41
CA GLY A 78 6.72 8.28 -13.41
C GLY A 78 5.42 9.06 -13.61
N GLN A 79 5.46 10.34 -13.24
CA GLN A 79 4.28 11.23 -13.23
C GLN A 79 3.71 11.58 -14.63
N THR A 80 4.42 11.26 -15.71
CA THR A 80 4.07 11.72 -17.08
C THR A 80 2.94 10.92 -17.72
N PHE A 81 2.53 9.79 -17.14
CA PHE A 81 1.47 8.97 -17.70
C PHE A 81 0.08 9.60 -17.51
N PRO A 82 -0.82 9.48 -18.51
CA PRO A 82 -2.19 9.94 -18.38
C PRO A 82 -2.91 9.27 -17.20
N ALA A 83 -3.80 10.02 -16.56
CA ALA A 83 -4.62 9.59 -15.42
C ALA A 83 -3.88 9.24 -14.12
N THR A 84 -2.54 9.08 -14.12
CA THR A 84 -1.75 9.11 -12.88
C THR A 84 -1.98 10.45 -12.17
N THR A 85 -2.73 10.41 -11.07
CA THR A 85 -3.28 11.59 -10.40
C THR A 85 -2.72 11.66 -9.00
N SER A 86 -1.73 12.53 -8.81
CA SER A 86 -0.92 12.53 -7.61
C SER A 86 -1.01 13.83 -6.82
N LEU A 87 -0.91 13.71 -5.51
CA LEU A 87 -0.86 14.81 -4.57
C LEU A 87 0.56 15.38 -4.45
N ARG A 88 0.65 16.63 -3.98
CA ARG A 88 1.90 17.15 -3.44
C ARG A 88 2.18 16.44 -2.12
N GLY A 89 3.46 16.29 -1.76
CA GLY A 89 3.85 15.70 -0.48
C GLY A 89 3.20 16.37 0.72
N SER A 90 3.20 17.71 0.74
CA SER A 90 2.53 18.49 1.79
C SER A 90 1.01 18.28 1.88
N THR A 91 0.36 17.91 0.77
CA THR A 91 -1.08 17.63 0.77
C THR A 91 -1.37 16.24 1.31
N LEU A 92 -0.59 15.23 0.88
CA LEU A 92 -0.70 13.87 1.43
C LEU A 92 -0.42 13.86 2.93
N GLN A 93 0.68 14.50 3.35
CA GLN A 93 1.08 14.60 4.75
C GLN A 93 -0.04 15.25 5.59
N ALA A 94 -0.55 16.42 5.17
CA ALA A 94 -1.63 17.10 5.90
C ALA A 94 -2.91 16.26 6.01
N MET A 95 -3.30 15.55 4.95
CA MET A 95 -4.45 14.64 4.99
C MET A 95 -4.26 13.51 6.00
N VAL A 96 -3.08 12.88 6.02
CA VAL A 96 -2.76 11.79 6.95
C VAL A 96 -2.71 12.32 8.39
N GLU A 97 -2.12 13.49 8.63
CA GLU A 97 -2.10 14.14 9.95
C GLU A 97 -3.52 14.39 10.48
N ASP A 98 -4.39 15.00 9.67
CA ASP A 98 -5.77 15.31 10.05
C ASP A 98 -6.57 14.04 10.36
N ILE A 99 -6.42 12.99 9.53
CA ILE A 99 -7.11 11.71 9.74
C ILE A 99 -6.62 11.02 11.03
N LEU A 100 -5.31 10.97 11.26
CA LEU A 100 -4.74 10.39 12.47
C LEU A 100 -5.23 11.12 13.73
N LYS A 101 -5.26 12.46 13.71
CA LYS A 101 -5.79 13.27 14.82
C LYS A 101 -7.25 12.96 15.09
N GLU A 102 -8.06 12.79 14.05
CA GLU A 102 -9.47 12.44 14.21
C GLU A 102 -9.68 11.00 14.71
N PHE A 103 -8.82 10.04 14.35
CA PHE A 103 -8.86 8.70 14.94
C PHE A 103 -8.54 8.73 16.44
N VAL A 104 -7.51 9.48 16.82
CA VAL A 104 -7.13 9.67 18.23
C VAL A 104 -8.25 10.35 19.00
N ARG A 105 -8.81 11.44 18.47
CA ARG A 105 -9.96 12.15 19.06
C ARG A 105 -11.18 11.24 19.22
N SER A 106 -11.41 10.33 18.28
CA SER A 106 -12.51 9.37 18.31
C SER A 106 -12.32 8.22 19.31
N GLY A 107 -11.09 8.05 19.82
CA GLY A 107 -10.75 7.08 20.86
C GLY A 107 -10.00 5.84 20.38
N PHE A 108 -9.56 5.79 19.12
CA PHE A 108 -8.69 4.70 18.66
C PHE A 108 -7.31 4.80 19.32
N LYS A 109 -6.86 3.68 19.89
CA LYS A 109 -5.54 3.57 20.54
C LYS A 109 -4.52 2.81 19.71
N ARG A 110 -5.00 2.00 18.77
CA ARG A 110 -4.18 1.14 17.92
C ARG A 110 -4.47 1.52 16.49
N ILE A 111 -3.50 2.17 15.84
CA ILE A 111 -3.66 2.74 14.51
C ILE A 111 -2.58 2.15 13.62
N VAL A 112 -2.95 1.70 12.43
CA VAL A 112 -2.02 1.17 11.42
C VAL A 112 -2.20 1.97 10.14
N LEU A 113 -1.12 2.53 9.62
CA LEU A 113 -1.06 3.02 8.24
C LEU A 113 -0.56 1.85 7.37
N LEU A 114 -1.34 1.44 6.37
CA LEU A 114 -0.96 0.36 5.46
C LEU A 114 -0.84 0.91 4.04
N SER A 115 0.40 1.14 3.59
CA SER A 115 0.69 1.65 2.26
C SER A 115 1.03 0.54 1.28
N TRP A 116 0.60 0.74 0.03
CA TRP A 116 0.99 -0.08 -1.11
C TRP A 116 1.94 0.66 -2.05
N HIS A 117 1.65 1.95 -2.30
CA HIS A 117 2.44 2.82 -3.17
C HIS A 117 3.75 3.26 -2.51
N VAL A 118 4.88 3.01 -3.16
CA VAL A 118 6.24 3.23 -2.60
C VAL A 118 6.52 4.70 -2.33
N GLU A 119 6.02 5.59 -3.18
CA GLU A 119 6.32 7.01 -3.10
C GLU A 119 5.62 7.70 -1.92
N ASN A 120 4.67 7.02 -1.26
CA ASN A 120 4.01 7.54 -0.06
C ASN A 120 4.89 7.50 1.20
N GLN A 121 5.89 6.60 1.26
CA GLN A 121 6.59 6.18 2.49
C GLN A 121 7.04 7.35 3.38
N ASN A 122 7.85 8.26 2.86
CA ASN A 122 8.38 9.38 3.66
C ASN A 122 7.28 10.31 4.19
N TRP A 123 6.20 10.51 3.44
CA TRP A 123 5.14 11.46 3.79
C TRP A 123 4.21 10.89 4.86
N ILE A 124 3.91 9.60 4.80
CA ILE A 124 3.07 8.93 5.79
C ILE A 124 3.83 8.71 7.10
N TYR A 125 5.14 8.43 7.03
CA TYR A 125 6.00 8.33 8.21
C TYR A 125 6.10 9.68 8.92
N GLU A 126 6.39 10.76 8.18
CA GLU A 126 6.49 12.10 8.74
C GLU A 126 5.18 12.54 9.41
N ALA A 127 4.04 12.32 8.74
CA ALA A 127 2.73 12.61 9.32
C ALA A 127 2.49 11.85 10.64
N ALA A 128 2.78 10.55 10.67
CA ALA A 128 2.66 9.74 11.88
C ALA A 128 3.58 10.25 13.00
N PHE A 129 4.84 10.55 12.66
CA PHE A 129 5.83 11.06 13.62
C PHE A 129 5.36 12.38 14.25
N LEU A 130 4.97 13.37 13.43
CA LEU A 130 4.49 14.67 13.91
C LEU A 130 3.24 14.54 14.80
N VAL A 131 2.28 13.70 14.41
CA VAL A 131 1.09 13.45 15.25
C VAL A 131 1.48 12.82 16.57
N THR A 132 2.39 11.83 16.59
CA THR A 132 2.84 11.25 17.87
C THR A 132 3.51 12.26 18.78
N GLU A 133 4.26 13.22 18.23
CA GLU A 133 4.86 14.30 19.01
C GLU A 133 3.84 15.24 19.65
N GLU A 134 2.75 15.51 18.93
CA GLU A 134 1.66 16.38 19.37
C GLU A 134 0.82 15.71 20.47
N ILE A 135 0.44 14.45 20.27
CA ILE A 135 -0.51 13.76 21.16
C ILE A 135 0.13 13.14 22.40
N LYS A 136 1.47 12.97 22.45
CA LYS A 136 2.16 12.22 23.53
C LYS A 136 1.86 12.68 24.95
N LYS A 137 1.45 13.93 25.14
CA LYS A 137 1.09 14.46 26.47
C LYS A 137 -0.27 13.95 26.94
N ASP A 138 -1.25 13.96 26.04
CA ASP A 138 -2.66 13.73 26.35
C ASP A 138 -3.12 12.30 26.02
N TYR A 139 -2.38 11.58 25.17
CA TYR A 139 -2.74 10.27 24.62
C TYR A 139 -1.56 9.28 24.68
N GLN A 140 -1.15 8.92 25.90
CA GLN A 140 0.04 8.08 26.14
C GLN A 140 -0.13 6.60 25.75
N ASP A 141 -1.37 6.15 25.59
CA ASP A 141 -1.73 4.78 25.24
C ASP A 141 -1.99 4.59 23.74
N VAL A 142 -1.91 5.65 22.93
CA VAL A 142 -2.00 5.57 21.47
C VAL A 142 -0.70 5.05 20.87
N THR A 143 -0.80 4.19 19.88
CA THR A 143 0.33 3.73 19.08
C THR A 143 -0.05 3.69 17.61
N ILE A 144 0.83 4.29 16.80
CA ILE A 144 0.71 4.34 15.35
C ILE A 144 1.81 3.45 14.78
N MET A 145 1.41 2.44 14.02
CA MET A 145 2.29 1.55 13.27
C MET A 145 2.24 1.93 11.80
N VAL A 146 3.40 2.08 11.16
CA VAL A 146 3.49 2.42 9.73
C VAL A 146 4.03 1.22 8.97
N TYR A 147 3.20 0.65 8.10
CA TYR A 147 3.60 -0.33 7.09
C TYR A 147 3.76 0.39 5.76
N GLU A 148 5.02 0.62 5.40
CA GLU A 148 5.45 1.43 4.27
C GLU A 148 5.28 0.74 2.90
N ALA A 149 5.35 -0.59 2.87
CA ALA A 149 5.07 -1.40 1.68
C ALA A 149 4.65 -2.81 2.11
N ALA A 150 3.47 -3.26 1.69
CA ALA A 150 2.88 -4.52 2.14
C ALA A 150 3.58 -5.80 1.62
N ILE A 151 4.41 -5.69 0.56
CA ILE A 151 4.95 -6.86 -0.17
C ILE A 151 6.48 -6.96 -0.19
N PHE A 152 7.22 -6.12 0.55
CA PHE A 152 8.69 -6.06 0.45
C PHE A 152 9.46 -7.12 1.28
N ASP A 153 8.81 -7.73 2.27
CA ASP A 153 9.49 -8.60 3.26
C ASP A 153 9.24 -10.10 3.04
N LEU A 154 9.08 -10.53 1.78
CA LEU A 154 8.84 -11.95 1.47
C LEU A 154 10.00 -12.86 1.94
N LYS A 155 9.63 -14.03 2.49
CA LYS A 155 10.59 -15.05 2.95
C LYS A 155 11.41 -15.57 1.78
N PRO A 156 12.66 -16.04 1.99
CA PRO A 156 13.53 -16.53 0.92
C PRO A 156 12.89 -17.59 0.00
N LYS A 157 12.09 -18.52 0.56
CA LYS A 157 11.37 -19.53 -0.22
C LYS A 157 10.31 -18.93 -1.14
N THR A 158 9.64 -17.86 -0.69
CA THR A 158 8.66 -17.14 -1.50
C THR A 158 9.36 -16.33 -2.58
N MET A 159 10.47 -15.66 -2.24
CA MET A 159 11.32 -14.98 -3.23
C MET A 159 11.80 -15.93 -4.33
N GLU A 160 12.30 -17.11 -3.97
CA GLU A 160 12.71 -18.15 -4.92
C GLU A 160 11.53 -18.63 -5.79
N PHE A 161 10.36 -18.84 -5.20
CA PHE A 161 9.17 -19.26 -5.95
C PHE A 161 8.66 -18.19 -6.93
N VAL A 162 8.66 -16.93 -6.51
CA VAL A 162 8.13 -15.81 -7.30
C VAL A 162 9.10 -15.41 -8.41
N PHE A 163 10.38 -15.29 -8.08
CA PHE A 163 11.41 -14.68 -8.95
C PHE A 163 12.46 -15.66 -9.48
N GLY A 164 12.61 -16.85 -8.89
CA GLY A 164 13.75 -17.71 -9.17
C GLY A 164 15.06 -17.00 -8.88
N ASP A 165 15.94 -16.94 -9.88
CA ASP A 165 17.22 -16.23 -9.84
C ASP A 165 17.18 -14.82 -10.45
N GLN A 166 15.98 -14.31 -10.79
CA GLN A 166 15.83 -13.11 -11.60
C GLN A 166 15.30 -11.89 -10.84
N PHE A 167 15.28 -11.90 -9.49
CA PHE A 167 14.74 -10.78 -8.72
C PHE A 167 15.43 -9.46 -9.09
N PRO A 168 14.69 -8.46 -9.61
CA PRO A 168 15.31 -7.28 -10.20
C PRO A 168 15.57 -6.17 -9.15
N GLY A 169 15.12 -6.38 -7.91
CA GLY A 169 15.04 -5.37 -6.86
C GLY A 169 13.66 -4.74 -6.78
N TRP A 170 13.23 -4.38 -5.56
CA TRP A 170 11.88 -3.87 -5.29
C TRP A 170 11.53 -2.57 -6.03
N ALA A 171 12.54 -1.74 -6.31
CA ALA A 171 12.34 -0.48 -7.03
C ALA A 171 11.74 -0.68 -8.42
N ILE A 172 12.00 -1.81 -9.10
CA ILE A 172 11.49 -2.05 -10.45
C ILE A 172 10.40 -3.13 -10.50
N GLU A 173 9.83 -3.47 -9.35
CA GLU A 173 8.66 -4.34 -9.20
C GLU A 173 7.31 -3.60 -9.37
N HIS A 174 7.26 -2.61 -10.27
CA HIS A 174 6.05 -1.84 -10.61
C HIS A 174 5.32 -2.42 -11.80
N ALA A 175 4.04 -2.75 -11.63
CA ALA A 175 3.23 -3.48 -12.60
C ALA A 175 3.94 -4.74 -13.15
N SER A 176 4.81 -5.34 -12.32
CA SER A 176 5.68 -6.47 -12.65
C SER A 176 5.11 -7.76 -12.06
N ILE A 177 5.94 -8.70 -11.60
CA ILE A 177 5.47 -10.03 -11.20
C ILE A 177 4.53 -9.92 -10.00
N CYS A 178 4.92 -9.21 -8.94
CA CYS A 178 4.20 -9.23 -7.67
C CYS A 178 2.77 -8.69 -7.80
N GLU A 179 2.62 -7.47 -8.30
CA GLU A 179 1.31 -6.82 -8.42
C GLU A 179 0.41 -7.51 -9.43
N THR A 180 0.95 -7.90 -10.58
CA THR A 180 0.20 -8.66 -11.58
C THR A 180 -0.32 -9.96 -10.98
N SER A 181 0.53 -10.68 -10.26
CA SER A 181 0.16 -11.93 -9.60
C SER A 181 -0.91 -11.71 -8.53
N VAL A 182 -0.74 -10.70 -7.66
CA VAL A 182 -1.72 -10.36 -6.62
C VAL A 182 -3.07 -9.99 -7.23
N MET A 183 -3.06 -9.20 -8.30
CA MET A 183 -4.29 -8.81 -9.01
C MET A 183 -4.97 -10.00 -9.69
N LEU A 184 -4.22 -10.93 -10.29
CA LEU A 184 -4.77 -12.19 -10.82
C LEU A 184 -5.44 -13.03 -9.73
N TYR A 185 -4.92 -13.00 -8.50
CA TYR A 185 -5.49 -13.73 -7.38
C TYR A 185 -6.73 -13.06 -6.75
N LYS A 186 -6.68 -11.74 -6.52
CA LYS A 186 -7.74 -11.03 -5.77
C LYS A 186 -8.79 -10.37 -6.63
N PHE A 187 -8.41 -9.93 -7.83
CA PHE A 187 -9.25 -9.13 -8.72
C PHE A 187 -9.08 -9.56 -10.18
N PRO A 188 -9.18 -10.87 -10.51
CA PRO A 188 -8.91 -11.38 -11.85
C PRO A 188 -9.76 -10.70 -12.93
N GLU A 189 -10.97 -10.26 -12.58
CA GLU A 189 -11.88 -9.55 -13.47
C GLU A 189 -11.39 -8.17 -13.91
N LEU A 190 -10.45 -7.57 -13.18
CA LEU A 190 -9.84 -6.29 -13.51
C LEU A 190 -8.58 -6.44 -14.37
N VAL A 191 -8.06 -7.67 -14.53
CA VAL A 191 -6.78 -7.92 -15.21
C VAL A 191 -7.00 -8.24 -16.68
N HIS A 192 -6.41 -7.43 -17.56
CA HIS A 192 -6.33 -7.68 -19.00
C HIS A 192 -5.00 -8.36 -19.35
N PHE A 193 -4.81 -9.60 -18.90
CA PHE A 193 -3.52 -10.29 -18.98
C PHE A 193 -3.02 -10.50 -20.43
N ASP A 194 -3.93 -10.52 -21.41
CA ASP A 194 -3.61 -10.52 -22.85
C ASP A 194 -2.81 -9.28 -23.29
N ARG A 195 -2.83 -8.21 -22.48
CA ARG A 195 -2.08 -6.98 -22.72
C ARG A 195 -0.76 -6.93 -21.93
N ALA A 196 -0.50 -7.90 -21.05
CA ALA A 196 0.69 -7.88 -20.20
C ALA A 196 1.96 -7.86 -21.07
N ILE A 197 2.89 -6.99 -20.71
CA ILE A 197 4.12 -6.77 -21.48
C ILE A 197 5.32 -6.69 -20.54
N ASP A 198 6.41 -7.31 -20.96
CA ASP A 198 7.71 -7.10 -20.32
C ASP A 198 8.37 -5.86 -20.93
N ASP A 199 8.81 -4.94 -20.09
CA ASP A 199 9.39 -3.68 -20.56
C ASP A 199 10.40 -3.15 -19.53
N CYS A 200 11.20 -2.15 -19.94
CA CYS A 200 12.11 -1.45 -19.05
C CYS A 200 12.48 -0.07 -19.62
N ALA A 201 12.96 0.81 -18.75
CA ALA A 201 13.66 2.02 -19.17
C ALA A 201 15.04 1.69 -19.78
N GLU A 202 15.65 2.64 -20.49
CA GLU A 202 17.03 2.46 -21.00
C GLU A 202 18.03 2.21 -19.85
N TYR A 203 17.84 2.88 -18.72
CA TYR A 203 18.57 2.66 -17.47
C TYR A 203 17.83 3.29 -16.28
N TYR A 204 18.20 2.84 -15.07
CA TYR A 204 17.68 3.36 -13.80
C TYR A 204 18.78 4.13 -13.05
N PRO A 205 18.77 5.48 -13.05
CA PRO A 205 19.76 6.25 -12.33
C PRO A 205 19.58 6.16 -10.81
N VAL A 206 20.67 6.31 -10.07
CA VAL A 206 20.65 6.50 -8.60
C VAL A 206 20.36 7.96 -8.18
N TYR A 207 19.91 8.78 -9.13
CA TYR A 207 19.64 10.21 -8.99
C TYR A 207 18.42 10.60 -9.84
N ASP A 208 17.68 11.63 -9.44
CA ASP A 208 16.54 12.13 -10.22
C ASP A 208 16.96 13.19 -11.26
N ILE A 209 16.21 13.25 -12.36
CA ILE A 209 16.34 14.26 -13.41
C ILE A 209 14.97 14.90 -13.63
N LEU A 210 14.91 16.23 -13.61
CA LEU A 210 13.70 17.01 -13.87
C LEU A 210 14.00 18.07 -14.96
N PRO A 211 13.13 18.26 -15.98
CA PRO A 211 11.95 17.45 -16.29
C PRO A 211 12.31 15.99 -16.57
N ILE A 212 11.38 15.07 -16.28
CA ILE A 212 11.61 13.62 -16.43
C ILE A 212 11.93 13.33 -17.91
N PRO A 213 13.13 12.81 -18.24
CA PRO A 213 13.46 12.47 -19.61
C PRO A 213 12.87 11.12 -20.00
N GLU A 214 12.40 10.98 -21.24
CA GLU A 214 11.77 9.74 -21.75
C GLU A 214 12.66 8.50 -21.59
N ARG A 215 13.98 8.63 -21.74
CA ARG A 215 14.94 7.51 -21.64
C ARG A 215 14.97 6.78 -20.29
N ILE A 216 14.49 7.42 -19.21
CA ILE A 216 14.43 6.77 -17.87
C ILE A 216 13.01 6.28 -17.53
N VAL A 217 12.10 6.27 -18.51
CA VAL A 217 10.72 5.83 -18.38
C VAL A 217 10.48 4.67 -19.34
N ALA A 218 9.98 3.55 -18.83
CA ALA A 218 9.57 2.43 -19.66
C ALA A 218 8.31 2.82 -20.47
N PRO A 219 8.28 2.74 -21.81
CA PRO A 219 7.17 3.24 -22.62
C PRO A 219 5.80 2.65 -22.28
N SER A 220 5.74 1.37 -21.90
CA SER A 220 4.50 0.71 -21.48
C SER A 220 4.03 1.12 -20.09
N GLY A 221 4.93 1.67 -19.27
CA GLY A 221 4.71 1.92 -17.84
C GLY A 221 5.04 0.74 -16.92
N THR A 222 5.22 -0.48 -17.46
CA THR A 222 5.74 -1.63 -16.72
C THR A 222 7.25 -1.54 -16.59
N LEU A 223 7.81 -1.80 -15.40
CA LEU A 223 9.26 -1.64 -15.16
C LEU A 223 10.10 -2.91 -15.36
N TRP A 224 9.47 -4.09 -15.41
CA TRP A 224 10.18 -5.35 -15.61
C TRP A 224 9.35 -6.47 -16.26
N LYS A 225 8.89 -7.48 -15.50
CA LYS A 225 8.35 -8.76 -16.04
C LYS A 225 6.90 -9.02 -15.64
N ALA A 226 5.94 -8.32 -16.26
CA ALA A 226 4.52 -8.60 -16.03
C ALA A 226 4.08 -9.99 -16.50
N THR A 227 4.65 -10.48 -17.61
CA THR A 227 4.20 -11.73 -18.25
C THR A 227 4.48 -12.99 -17.43
N LEU A 228 5.34 -12.88 -16.41
CA LEU A 228 5.67 -13.96 -15.49
C LEU A 228 4.78 -13.99 -14.24
N GLY A 229 3.80 -13.09 -14.14
CA GLY A 229 2.80 -13.09 -13.07
C GLY A 229 1.82 -14.26 -13.19
N THR A 230 1.48 -14.89 -12.07
CA THR A 230 0.49 -15.98 -12.03
C THR A 230 -0.38 -15.87 -10.77
N GLU A 231 -1.57 -16.46 -10.82
CA GLU A 231 -2.47 -16.52 -9.67
C GLU A 231 -1.81 -17.20 -8.45
N GLU A 232 -1.06 -18.28 -8.66
CA GLU A 232 -0.41 -19.03 -7.57
C GLU A 232 0.69 -18.21 -6.88
N LYS A 233 1.46 -17.44 -7.65
CA LYS A 233 2.41 -16.46 -7.09
C LYS A 233 1.67 -15.42 -6.25
N GLY A 234 0.55 -14.93 -6.76
CA GLY A 234 -0.26 -13.90 -6.12
C GLY A 234 -0.80 -14.36 -4.78
N LYS A 235 -1.35 -15.58 -4.76
CA LYS A 235 -1.81 -16.23 -3.54
C LYS A 235 -0.69 -16.37 -2.51
N ARG A 236 0.48 -16.85 -2.94
CA ARG A 236 1.63 -17.05 -2.04
C ARG A 236 2.13 -15.73 -1.44
N ILE A 237 2.27 -14.70 -2.26
CA ILE A 237 2.68 -13.34 -1.84
C ILE A 237 1.65 -12.80 -0.84
N TRP A 238 0.37 -12.85 -1.22
CA TRP A 238 -0.71 -12.28 -0.43
C TRP A 238 -0.84 -12.91 0.95
N GLU A 239 -0.93 -14.24 1.02
CA GLU A 239 -1.09 -14.96 2.29
C GLU A 239 0.09 -14.69 3.23
N GLU A 240 1.32 -14.67 2.70
CA GLU A 240 2.50 -14.38 3.49
C GLU A 240 2.57 -12.93 3.98
N SER A 241 2.21 -11.95 3.13
CA SER A 241 2.09 -10.54 3.53
C SER A 241 1.03 -10.33 4.62
N VAL A 242 -0.15 -10.94 4.49
CA VAL A 242 -1.19 -10.87 5.52
C VAL A 242 -0.68 -11.47 6.83
N ASP A 243 -0.01 -12.62 6.79
CA ASP A 243 0.55 -13.25 7.98
C ASP A 243 1.57 -12.34 8.68
N PHE A 244 2.49 -11.72 7.93
CA PHE A 244 3.47 -10.80 8.50
C PHE A 244 2.85 -9.56 9.14
N ILE A 245 1.84 -8.98 8.52
CA ILE A 245 1.14 -7.81 9.07
C ILE A 245 0.40 -8.21 10.36
N VAL A 246 -0.28 -9.37 10.35
CA VAL A 246 -0.98 -9.89 11.54
C VAL A 246 0.00 -10.17 12.68
N GLU A 247 1.15 -10.78 12.39
CA GLU A 247 2.21 -11.04 13.37
C GLU A 247 2.75 -9.74 13.98
N GLY A 248 3.05 -8.74 13.15
CA GLY A 248 3.53 -7.43 13.59
C GLY A 248 2.51 -6.70 14.46
N ILE A 249 1.25 -6.61 14.01
CA ILE A 249 0.16 -6.00 14.79
C ILE A 249 -0.02 -6.72 16.12
N THR A 250 -0.04 -8.06 16.13
CA THR A 250 -0.22 -8.84 17.36
C THR A 250 0.94 -8.58 18.34
N LYS A 251 2.16 -8.50 17.84
CA LYS A 251 3.36 -8.27 18.66
C LYS A 251 3.38 -6.88 19.27
N GLU A 252 3.14 -5.83 18.48
CA GLU A 252 3.34 -4.45 18.91
C GLU A 252 2.07 -3.78 19.47
N LEU A 253 0.87 -4.27 19.06
CA LEU A 253 -0.43 -3.69 19.38
C LEU A 253 -1.40 -4.68 20.07
N GLY A 254 -1.04 -5.96 20.21
CA GLY A 254 -1.96 -6.99 20.74
C GLY A 254 -2.28 -6.87 22.24
N ASN A 255 -1.43 -6.22 23.02
CA ASN A 255 -1.59 -6.04 24.48
C ASN A 255 -2.10 -4.64 24.88
N LYS A 256 -2.57 -3.85 23.92
CA LYS A 256 -3.05 -2.47 24.12
C LYS A 256 -4.55 -2.36 23.98
#